data_AF-A0A8C2C1A6-F1
#
_entry.id   AF-A0A8C2C1A6-F1
#
_cell.length_a   1.000
_cell.length_b   1.000
_cell.length_c   1.000
_cell.angle_alpha   90.00
_cell.angle_beta   90.00
_cell.angle_gamma   90.00
#
_symmetry.space_group_name_H-M   'P 1'
#
loop_
_entity.id
_entity.type
_entity.pdbx_description
1 polymer ?
#
loop_
_entity_poly.entity_id
_entity_poly.type
_entity_poly.pdbx_seq_one_letter_code
_entity_poly.pdbx_strand_id
1 'polypeptide(L)'
;MVVMGESLRTMTRVFRRECHRVLDSERTTIQGADGMLMVLQLAMAGINKQEHGDFGVALSEVLAAWKYFLLDNLQLSHNDIPLPQNYDLIRKEYDCFLKRTNTVDLIDVFVMFKELRINEDPEEPLTAESAARGPQICLEKLDPLPVCPATPSN
;
A
#
# COMPACT_ATOMS: atom_id res chain seq x y z
N MET A 1 13.96 -9.78 3.89
CA MET A 1 13.58 -8.38 3.58
C MET A 1 13.06 -8.22 2.15
N VAL A 2 13.61 -8.90 1.13
CA VAL A 2 13.15 -8.84 -0.29
C VAL A 2 11.69 -9.29 -0.49
N VAL A 3 11.27 -10.37 0.18
CA VAL A 3 9.91 -10.96 0.05
C VAL A 3 8.79 -9.98 0.43
N MET A 4 9.02 -9.11 1.42
CA MET A 4 8.01 -8.14 1.86
C MET A 4 7.84 -6.99 0.86
N GLY A 5 8.94 -6.57 0.22
CA GLY A 5 8.91 -5.55 -0.83
C GLY A 5 8.21 -6.03 -2.10
N GLU A 6 8.39 -7.30 -2.46
CA GLU A 6 7.69 -7.93 -3.60
C GLU A 6 6.18 -8.06 -3.34
N SER A 7 5.80 -8.42 -2.11
CA SER A 7 4.39 -8.48 -1.67
C SER A 7 3.72 -7.10 -1.73
N LEU A 8 4.36 -6.06 -1.18
CA LEU A 8 3.83 -4.70 -1.21
C LEU A 8 3.66 -4.17 -2.63
N ARG A 9 4.66 -4.39 -3.49
CA ARG A 9 4.59 -4.02 -4.91
C ARG A 9 3.42 -4.71 -5.61
N THR A 10 3.16 -5.97 -5.28
CA THR A 10 2.04 -6.73 -5.84
C THR A 10 0.71 -6.17 -5.36
N MET A 11 0.55 -5.89 -4.06
CA MET A 11 -0.67 -5.26 -3.51
C MET A 11 -0.95 -3.91 -4.16
N THR A 12 0.07 -3.04 -4.26
CA THR A 12 -0.05 -1.73 -4.93
C THR A 12 -0.43 -1.87 -6.41
N ARG A 13 0.13 -2.86 -7.12
CA ARG A 13 -0.22 -3.11 -8.53
C ARG A 13 -1.67 -3.55 -8.68
N VAL A 14 -2.12 -4.47 -7.84
CA VAL A 14 -3.51 -4.95 -7.85
C VAL A 14 -4.46 -3.81 -7.49
N PHE A 15 -4.15 -3.01 -6.46
CA PHE A 15 -4.91 -1.81 -6.12
C PHE A 15 -5.10 -0.88 -7.32
N ARG A 16 -4.03 -0.50 -8.01
CA ARG A 16 -4.14 0.42 -9.14
C ARG A 16 -4.98 -0.12 -10.30
N ARG A 17 -5.11 -1.44 -10.42
CA ARG A 17 -5.92 -2.10 -11.45
C ARG A 17 -7.38 -2.26 -11.02
N GLU A 18 -7.60 -2.67 -9.78
CA GLU A 18 -8.88 -3.21 -9.31
C GLU A 18 -9.59 -2.34 -8.26
N CYS A 19 -9.01 -1.19 -7.84
CA CYS A 19 -9.60 -0.35 -6.79
C CYS A 19 -11.03 0.09 -7.11
N HIS A 20 -11.36 0.31 -8.39
CA HIS A 20 -12.70 0.68 -8.86
C HIS A 20 -13.80 -0.34 -8.51
N ARG A 21 -13.45 -1.56 -8.11
CA ARG A 21 -14.41 -2.60 -7.70
C ARG A 21 -14.83 -2.49 -6.24
N VAL A 22 -14.07 -1.77 -5.43
CA VAL A 22 -14.17 -1.77 -3.96
C VAL A 22 -14.21 -0.36 -3.38
N LEU A 23 -13.56 0.59 -4.05
CA LEU A 23 -13.53 1.99 -3.64
C LEU A 23 -14.36 2.83 -4.60
N ASP A 24 -15.36 3.51 -4.06
CA ASP A 24 -16.07 4.62 -4.75
C ASP A 24 -15.21 5.90 -4.82
N SER A 25 -13.93 5.81 -4.47
CA SER A 25 -13.07 6.97 -4.24
C SER A 25 -12.10 7.20 -5.39
N GLU A 26 -12.02 8.43 -5.90
CA GLU A 26 -11.04 8.88 -6.91
C GLU A 26 -9.59 8.98 -6.36
N ARG A 27 -9.39 8.61 -5.09
CA ARG A 27 -8.09 8.59 -4.40
C ARG A 27 -7.16 7.58 -5.02
N THR A 28 -6.07 8.06 -5.61
CA THR A 28 -5.10 7.23 -6.36
C THR A 28 -3.66 7.42 -5.90
N THR A 29 -3.35 8.47 -5.12
CA THR A 29 -1.99 8.73 -4.65
C THR A 29 -1.71 7.93 -3.38
N ILE A 30 -1.10 6.75 -3.55
CA ILE A 30 -0.68 5.92 -2.42
C ILE A 30 0.53 6.57 -1.75
N GLN A 31 0.40 6.89 -0.46
CA GLN A 31 1.51 7.39 0.35
C GLN A 31 2.16 6.26 1.15
N GLY A 32 3.46 6.37 1.38
CA GLY A 32 4.20 5.46 2.26
C GLY A 32 3.96 5.76 3.74
N ALA A 33 4.47 4.91 4.63
CA ALA A 33 4.33 5.10 6.08
C ALA A 33 4.82 6.48 6.56
N ASP A 34 5.92 7.00 6.00
CA ASP A 34 6.45 8.33 6.37
C ASP A 34 5.47 9.45 6.00
N GLY A 35 4.86 9.37 4.83
CA GLY A 35 3.85 10.32 4.38
C GLY A 35 2.62 10.29 5.28
N MET A 36 2.16 9.09 5.65
CA MET A 36 1.02 8.92 6.55
C MET A 36 1.31 9.42 7.96
N LEU A 37 2.51 9.18 8.47
CA LEU A 37 2.95 9.68 9.78
C LEU A 37 3.00 11.21 9.79
N MET A 38 3.49 11.82 8.70
CA MET A 38 3.46 13.27 8.53
C MET A 38 2.01 13.80 8.52
N VAL A 39 1.09 13.14 7.81
CA VAL A 39 -0.33 13.54 7.81
C VAL A 39 -0.93 13.46 9.21
N LEU A 40 -0.65 12.39 9.96
CA LEU A 40 -1.11 12.25 11.34
C LEU A 40 -0.55 13.37 12.23
N GLN A 41 0.74 13.67 12.11
CA GLN A 41 1.37 14.77 12.85
C GLN A 41 0.72 16.12 12.53
N LEU A 42 0.43 16.40 11.25
CA LEU A 42 -0.24 17.63 10.83
C LEU A 42 -1.69 17.71 11.35
N ALA A 43 -2.42 16.60 11.35
CA ALA A 43 -3.77 16.53 11.91
C ALA A 43 -3.76 16.84 13.42
N MET A 44 -2.85 16.21 14.17
CA MET A 44 -2.70 16.44 15.61
C MET A 44 -2.26 17.89 15.91
N ALA A 45 -1.25 18.41 15.21
CA ALA A 45 -0.81 19.80 15.38
C ALA A 45 -1.92 20.81 15.02
N GLY A 46 -2.75 20.49 14.01
CA GLY A 46 -3.91 21.30 13.62
C GLY A 46 -4.99 21.36 14.70
N ILE A 47 -5.21 20.26 15.42
CA ILE A 47 -6.14 20.20 16.57
C ILE A 47 -5.56 20.97 17.76
N ASN A 48 -4.29 20.74 18.08
CA ASN A 48 -3.61 21.46 19.16
C ASN A 48 -3.62 22.98 18.94
N LYS A 49 -3.49 23.43 17.69
CA LYS A 49 -3.61 24.85 17.35
C LYS A 49 -5.01 25.40 17.67
N GLN A 50 -6.06 24.62 17.45
CA GLN A 50 -7.43 25.04 17.74
C GLN A 50 -7.72 25.06 19.25
N GLU A 51 -7.20 24.10 20.00
CA GLU A 51 -7.50 23.95 21.42
C GLU A 51 -6.55 24.73 22.34
N HIS A 52 -5.30 24.88 21.95
CA HIS A 52 -4.22 25.43 22.79
C HIS A 52 -3.52 26.63 22.15
N GLY A 53 -3.85 26.97 20.90
CA GLY A 53 -3.28 28.11 20.18
C GLY A 53 -1.89 27.85 19.57
N ASP A 54 -1.26 26.71 19.86
CA ASP A 54 0.06 26.35 19.35
C ASP A 54 0.00 25.20 18.33
N PHE A 55 0.70 25.37 17.21
CA PHE A 55 0.78 24.37 16.15
C PHE A 55 1.98 23.47 16.38
N GLY A 56 1.80 22.49 17.24
CA GLY A 56 2.85 21.54 17.60
C GLY A 56 2.28 20.30 18.26
N VAL A 57 3.05 19.21 18.22
CA VAL A 57 2.75 17.96 18.91
C VAL A 57 4.07 17.24 19.18
N ALA A 58 4.20 16.62 20.36
CA ALA A 58 5.41 15.86 20.66
C ALA A 58 5.46 14.58 19.80
N LEU A 59 6.63 14.24 19.28
CA LEU A 59 6.79 13.02 18.47
C LEU A 59 6.36 11.75 19.23
N SER A 60 6.56 11.71 20.55
CA SER A 60 6.07 10.62 21.40
C SER A 60 4.56 10.45 21.36
N GLU A 61 3.81 11.56 21.33
CA GLU A 61 2.34 11.54 21.24
C GLU A 61 1.89 11.10 19.85
N VAL A 62 2.56 11.57 18.79
CA VAL A 62 2.31 11.11 17.42
C VAL A 62 2.52 9.61 17.29
N LEU A 63 3.62 9.07 17.84
CA LEU A 63 3.90 7.63 17.79
C LEU A 63 2.93 6.80 18.63
N ALA A 64 2.49 7.31 19.79
CA ALA A 64 1.46 6.67 20.59
C ALA A 64 0.12 6.63 19.84
N ALA A 65 -0.28 7.75 19.24
CA ALA A 65 -1.48 7.84 18.41
C ALA A 65 -1.39 6.95 17.17
N TRP A 66 -0.25 6.93 16.49
CA TRP A 66 0.00 6.07 15.33
C TRP A 66 -0.14 4.59 15.68
N LYS A 67 0.43 4.16 16.81
CA LYS A 67 0.30 2.77 17.29
C LYS A 67 -1.16 2.42 17.54
N TYR A 68 -1.91 3.26 18.25
CA TYR A 68 -3.34 3.05 18.50
C TYR A 68 -4.14 3.01 17.19
N PHE A 69 -3.89 3.98 16.31
CA PHE A 69 -4.54 4.12 15.00
C PHE A 69 -4.36 2.89 14.10
N LEU A 70 -3.14 2.33 14.06
CA LEU A 70 -2.87 1.09 13.33
C LEU A 70 -3.65 -0.10 13.88
N LEU A 71 -3.71 -0.24 15.21
CA LEU A 71 -4.43 -1.35 15.84
C LEU A 71 -5.93 -1.25 15.57
N ASP A 72 -6.50 -0.06 15.66
CA ASP A 72 -7.91 0.20 15.39
C ASP A 72 -8.26 -0.09 13.91
N ASN A 73 -7.49 0.43 12.95
CA ASN A 73 -7.75 0.19 11.52
C ASN A 73 -7.55 -1.27 11.09
N LEU A 74 -6.65 -2.00 11.75
CA LEU A 74 -6.43 -3.43 11.49
C LEU A 74 -7.34 -4.34 12.33
N GLN A 75 -8.23 -3.79 13.16
CA GLN A 75 -9.13 -4.51 14.06
C GLN A 75 -8.37 -5.46 15.02
N LEU A 76 -7.23 -4.99 15.53
CA LEU A 76 -6.35 -5.72 16.45
C LEU A 76 -6.57 -5.27 17.90
N SER A 77 -6.33 -6.19 18.86
CA SER A 77 -6.40 -5.88 20.29
C SER A 77 -5.45 -4.75 20.69
N HIS A 78 -5.95 -3.83 21.52
CA HIS A 78 -5.19 -2.68 21.98
C HIS A 78 -4.28 -2.98 23.17
N ASN A 79 -4.37 -4.17 23.79
CA ASN A 79 -3.47 -4.63 24.86
C ASN A 79 -3.11 -3.54 25.89
N ASP A 80 -4.14 -2.93 26.49
CA ASP A 80 -4.03 -1.87 27.49
C ASP A 80 -3.35 -0.56 27.03
N ILE A 81 -3.19 -0.35 25.72
CA ILE A 81 -2.70 0.93 25.19
C ILE A 81 -3.77 2.00 25.46
N PRO A 82 -3.41 3.12 26.11
CA PRO A 82 -4.36 4.18 26.40
C PRO A 82 -4.85 4.84 25.10
N LEU A 83 -6.15 5.16 25.08
CA LEU A 83 -6.76 5.95 24.01
C LEU A 83 -6.08 7.33 23.95
N PRO A 84 -5.55 7.75 22.78
CA PRO A 84 -5.00 9.08 22.60
C PRO A 84 -6.03 10.17 22.88
N GLN A 85 -5.59 11.30 23.44
CA GLN A 85 -6.44 12.47 23.58
C GLN A 85 -6.96 12.92 22.21
N ASN A 86 -8.22 13.32 22.15
CA ASN A 86 -8.88 13.79 20.93
C ASN A 86 -8.86 12.79 19.76
N TYR A 87 -8.74 11.48 20.02
CA TYR A 87 -8.61 10.46 18.98
C TYR A 87 -9.67 10.55 17.87
N ASP A 88 -10.95 10.75 18.21
CA ASP A 88 -12.03 10.88 17.22
C ASP A 88 -11.84 12.10 16.31
N LEU A 89 -11.37 13.22 16.88
CA LEU A 89 -11.05 14.43 16.11
C LEU A 89 -9.82 14.21 15.23
N ILE A 90 -8.78 13.55 15.76
CA ILE A 90 -7.56 13.21 15.02
C ILE A 90 -7.91 12.33 13.83
N ARG A 91 -8.69 11.26 14.04
CA ARG A 91 -9.16 10.35 13.00
C ARG A 91 -9.95 11.09 11.93
N LYS A 92 -10.88 11.95 12.33
CA LYS A 92 -11.67 12.77 11.40
C LYS A 92 -10.80 13.73 10.59
N GLU A 93 -9.87 14.44 11.21
CA GLU A 93 -9.01 15.40 10.51
C GLU A 93 -8.01 14.69 9.58
N TYR A 94 -7.49 13.53 9.99
CA TYR A 94 -6.68 12.64 9.15
C TYR A 94 -7.45 12.23 7.89
N ASP A 95 -8.66 11.71 8.03
CA ASP A 95 -9.50 11.31 6.89
C ASP A 95 -9.83 12.49 5.97
N CYS A 96 -10.14 13.66 6.55
CA CYS A 96 -10.35 14.90 5.81
C CYS A 96 -9.09 15.33 5.05
N PHE A 97 -7.91 15.17 5.63
CA PHE A 97 -6.65 15.46 4.96
C PHE A 97 -6.42 14.53 3.77
N LEU A 98 -6.61 13.22 3.96
CA LEU A 98 -6.47 12.23 2.89
C LEU A 98 -7.43 12.51 1.73
N LYS A 99 -8.69 12.85 2.04
CA LYS A 99 -9.69 13.26 1.03
C LYS A 99 -9.28 14.51 0.28
N ARG A 100 -8.86 15.57 0.97
CA ARG A 100 -8.43 16.85 0.36
C ARG A 100 -7.19 16.70 -0.54
N THR A 101 -6.30 15.78 -0.21
CA THR A 101 -5.03 15.58 -0.93
C THR A 101 -5.08 14.46 -1.95
N ASN A 102 -6.24 13.85 -2.15
CA ASN A 102 -6.42 12.68 -3.02
C ASN A 102 -5.49 11.49 -2.65
N THR A 103 -5.21 11.33 -1.36
CA THR A 103 -4.23 10.37 -0.82
C THR A 103 -4.92 9.09 -0.35
N VAL A 104 -4.33 7.95 -0.67
CA VAL A 104 -4.74 6.62 -0.21
C VAL A 104 -3.79 6.14 0.90
N ASP A 105 -4.39 5.66 1.98
CA ASP A 105 -3.73 5.04 3.13
C ASP A 105 -3.23 3.62 2.76
N LEU A 106 -2.03 3.21 3.21
CA LEU A 106 -1.54 1.83 2.96
C LEU A 106 -2.42 0.76 3.60
N ILE A 107 -3.08 1.07 4.70
CA ILE A 107 -4.04 0.19 5.37
C ILE A 107 -5.26 0.00 4.47
N ASP A 108 -5.77 1.06 3.84
CA ASP A 108 -6.86 0.95 2.86
C ASP A 108 -6.46 0.04 1.70
N VAL A 109 -5.23 0.18 1.19
CA VAL A 109 -4.69 -0.70 0.13
C VAL A 109 -4.67 -2.16 0.60
N PHE A 110 -4.25 -2.42 1.84
CA PHE A 110 -4.19 -3.76 2.41
C PHE A 110 -5.58 -4.37 2.63
N VAL A 111 -6.51 -3.61 3.20
CA VAL A 111 -7.89 -4.04 3.43
C VAL A 111 -8.57 -4.35 2.10
N MET A 112 -8.47 -3.45 1.12
CA MET A 112 -9.00 -3.66 -0.22
C MET A 112 -8.39 -4.90 -0.89
N PHE A 113 -7.07 -5.11 -0.74
CA PHE A 113 -6.42 -6.30 -1.30
C PHE A 113 -6.94 -7.61 -0.69
N LYS A 114 -7.22 -7.62 0.62
CA LYS A 114 -7.85 -8.77 1.28
C LYS A 114 -9.26 -9.01 0.77
N GLU A 115 -10.06 -7.96 0.61
CA GLU A 115 -11.43 -8.07 0.09
C GLU A 115 -11.45 -8.58 -1.35
N LEU A 116 -10.57 -8.09 -2.22
CA LEU A 116 -10.45 -8.58 -3.59
C LEU A 116 -10.12 -10.08 -3.65
N ARG A 117 -9.23 -10.58 -2.77
CA ARG A 117 -8.91 -12.02 -2.70
C ARG A 117 -10.02 -12.89 -2.15
N ILE A 118 -10.85 -12.36 -1.26
CA ILE A 118 -12.02 -13.08 -0.74
C ILE A 118 -13.11 -13.19 -1.82
N ASN A 119 -13.20 -12.20 -2.69
CA ASN A 119 -14.18 -12.13 -3.78
C ASN A 119 -13.67 -12.72 -5.12
N GLU A 120 -12.49 -13.36 -5.15
CA GLU A 120 -12.09 -14.19 -6.28
C GLU A 120 -12.92 -15.49 -6.24
N ASP A 121 -13.86 -15.63 -7.18
CA ASP A 121 -14.60 -16.87 -7.42
C ASP A 121 -13.60 -18.00 -7.78
N PRO A 122 -13.65 -19.19 -7.16
CA PRO A 122 -12.76 -20.31 -7.51
C PRO A 122 -12.82 -20.76 -8.99
N GLU A 123 -13.75 -20.25 -9.79
CA GLU A 123 -13.97 -20.61 -11.20
C GLU A 123 -13.54 -19.55 -12.24
N GLU A 124 -12.72 -18.55 -11.88
CA GLU A 124 -12.05 -17.72 -12.90
C GLU A 124 -10.54 -17.64 -12.66
N PRO A 125 -9.75 -18.59 -13.23
CA PRO A 125 -8.33 -18.33 -13.41
C PRO A 125 -8.22 -17.09 -14.31
N LEU A 126 -7.37 -16.15 -13.91
CA LEU A 126 -7.03 -14.96 -14.70
C LEU A 126 -6.75 -15.36 -16.15
N THR A 127 -7.75 -15.26 -17.03
CA THR A 127 -7.59 -15.35 -18.47
C THR A 127 -6.95 -14.04 -18.95
N ALA A 128 -5.75 -13.79 -18.45
CA ALA A 128 -4.81 -12.77 -18.92
C ALA A 128 -3.98 -13.31 -20.10
N GLU A 129 -4.49 -14.29 -20.83
CA GLU A 129 -3.79 -14.93 -21.95
C GLU A 129 -4.16 -14.34 -23.33
N SER A 130 -5.18 -13.46 -23.42
CA SER A 130 -5.68 -12.97 -24.72
C SER A 130 -5.42 -11.49 -25.03
N ALA A 131 -4.94 -10.66 -24.10
CA ALA A 131 -4.83 -9.21 -24.31
C ALA A 131 -3.39 -8.66 -24.49
N ALA A 132 -2.34 -9.49 -24.44
CA ALA A 132 -0.96 -9.03 -24.59
C ALA A 132 -0.10 -9.98 -25.45
N ARG A 133 -0.48 -10.21 -26.72
CA ARG A 133 0.45 -10.73 -27.72
C ARG A 133 1.08 -9.58 -28.50
N GLY A 134 2.36 -9.34 -28.22
CA GLY A 134 3.31 -8.64 -29.09
C GLY A 134 4.58 -8.22 -28.34
N PRO A 135 5.76 -8.23 -28.98
CA PRO A 135 6.38 -9.31 -29.74
C PRO A 135 7.22 -10.23 -28.84
N GLN A 136 7.32 -11.50 -29.25
CA GLN A 136 8.07 -12.58 -28.59
C GLN A 136 9.55 -12.17 -28.34
N ILE A 137 9.96 -12.06 -27.08
CA ILE A 137 11.39 -12.12 -26.74
C ILE A 137 11.76 -13.60 -26.74
N CYS A 138 12.34 -14.06 -27.85
CA CYS A 138 12.99 -15.36 -27.94
C CYS A 138 14.14 -15.42 -26.93
N LEU A 139 13.96 -16.15 -25.83
CA LEU A 139 15.06 -16.63 -25.01
C LEU A 139 15.33 -18.09 -25.41
N GLU A 140 16.58 -18.33 -25.78
CA GLU A 140 17.12 -19.50 -26.45
C GLU A 140 16.68 -20.84 -25.85
N LYS A 141 16.24 -21.74 -26.74
CA LYS A 141 16.30 -23.17 -26.50
C LYS A 141 17.77 -23.57 -26.64
N LEU A 142 18.34 -24.14 -25.57
CA LEU A 142 19.67 -24.74 -25.59
C LEU A 142 19.62 -25.98 -26.51
N ASP A 143 20.10 -25.85 -27.74
CA ASP A 143 20.32 -26.99 -28.65
C ASP A 143 21.71 -27.60 -28.43
N PRO A 144 21.91 -28.91 -28.75
CA PRO A 144 23.19 -29.58 -28.51
C PRO A 144 24.31 -29.01 -29.39
N LEU A 145 25.50 -28.87 -28.81
CA LEU A 145 26.69 -28.31 -29.46
C LEU A 145 27.00 -28.97 -30.82
N PRO A 146 27.27 -28.20 -31.89
CA PRO A 146 27.83 -28.75 -33.11
C PRO A 146 29.34 -29.00 -32.93
N VAL A 147 29.78 -30.16 -33.42
CA VAL A 147 31.18 -30.61 -33.49
C VAL A 147 31.99 -29.64 -34.37
N CYS A 148 33.07 -29.08 -33.82
CA CYS A 148 33.99 -28.20 -34.55
C CYS A 148 34.74 -28.95 -35.66
N PRO A 149 34.85 -28.41 -36.89
CA PRO A 149 35.82 -28.91 -37.85
C PRO A 149 37.22 -28.36 -37.55
N ALA A 150 38.21 -29.26 -37.54
CA ALA A 150 39.61 -28.93 -37.36
C ALA A 150 40.14 -28.08 -38.53
N THR A 151 40.96 -27.08 -38.21
CA THR A 151 41.73 -26.31 -39.20
C THR A 151 42.86 -27.20 -39.74
N PRO A 152 43.11 -27.27 -41.06
CA PRO A 152 44.30 -27.92 -41.56
C PRO A 152 45.50 -27.01 -41.32
N SER A 153 46.55 -27.58 -40.73
CA SER A 153 47.88 -26.98 -40.69
C SER A 153 48.59 -27.33 -42.00
N ASN A 154 49.08 -26.30 -42.70
CA ASN A 154 50.29 -26.30 -43.51
C ASN A 154 50.65 -24.85 -43.89
#